data_AF-A0A259T4U2-F1
#
_entry.id   AF-A0A259T4U2-F1
#
_cell.length_a   1.000
_cell.length_b   1.000
_cell.length_c   1.000
_cell.angle_alpha   90.00
_cell.angle_beta   90.00
_cell.angle_gamma   90.00
#
_symmetry.space_group_name_H-M   'P 1'
#
loop_
_entity.id
_entity.type
_entity.pdbx_description
1 polymer ?
#
loop_
_entity_poly.entity_id
_entity_poly.type
_entity_poly.pdbx_seq_one_letter_code
_entity_poly.pdbx_strand_id
1 'polypeptide(L)'
;MKKNWPGYASFVWVSVFILFHIYWAFGGRFGLGDASSPIPPLPTSLSEWIYFYVVIIMFAAGTIVPLATIRSWRRYFTRLMIVIACWIGCVVLILRGGAGFVDDFFRSTGLLPNGITGLTYEQTYGDEHISTYTLWSSRAMDGYFILGGVLYGLTAWFYQSRIASLLKSKKNRPHHTNSTNDAG
;
A
#
# COMPACT_ATOMS: atom_id res chain seq x y z
N MET A 1 0.24 18.60 -16.04
CA MET A 1 0.56 17.24 -15.53
C MET A 1 -0.61 16.30 -15.79
N LYS A 2 -0.37 15.07 -16.28
CA LYS A 2 -1.44 14.10 -16.59
C LYS A 2 -2.18 13.70 -15.28
N LYS A 3 -3.52 13.74 -15.27
CA LYS A 3 -4.38 13.47 -14.09
C LYS A 3 -4.22 12.07 -13.47
N ASN A 4 -3.43 11.17 -14.06
CA ASN A 4 -3.26 9.78 -13.61
C ASN A 4 -1.90 9.53 -12.93
N TRP A 5 -1.11 10.58 -12.67
CA TRP A 5 0.21 10.44 -12.04
C TRP A 5 0.20 9.67 -10.71
N PRO A 6 -0.80 9.81 -9.81
CA PRO A 6 -0.77 9.10 -8.53
C PRO A 6 -0.83 7.59 -8.73
N GLY A 7 -1.64 7.12 -9.69
CA GLY A 7 -1.74 5.70 -10.02
C GLY A 7 -0.41 5.14 -10.52
N TYR A 8 0.32 5.88 -11.36
CA TYR A 8 1.67 5.47 -11.79
C TYR A 8 2.66 5.46 -10.62
N ALA A 9 2.61 6.48 -9.76
CA ALA A 9 3.46 6.54 -8.58
C ALA A 9 3.20 5.38 -7.61
N SER A 10 1.94 5.06 -7.31
CA SER A 10 1.55 3.89 -6.51
C SER A 10 2.02 2.58 -7.16
N PHE A 11 1.91 2.45 -8.49
CA PHE A 11 2.38 1.27 -9.21
C PHE A 11 3.91 1.10 -9.14
N VAL A 12 4.66 2.20 -9.32
CA VAL A 12 6.13 2.17 -9.18
C VAL A 12 6.52 1.84 -7.74
N TRP A 13 5.86 2.45 -6.75
CA TRP A 13 6.10 2.19 -5.33
C TRP A 13 5.90 0.71 -4.97
N VAL A 14 4.79 0.09 -5.38
CA VAL A 14 4.59 -1.34 -5.08
C VAL A 14 5.56 -2.23 -5.86
N SER A 15 5.94 -1.84 -7.07
CA SER A 15 6.92 -2.58 -7.87
C SER A 15 8.30 -2.59 -7.20
N VAL A 16 8.77 -1.44 -6.70
CA VAL A 16 10.04 -1.33 -5.95
C VAL A 16 9.98 -2.20 -4.70
N PHE A 17 8.85 -2.21 -3.99
CA PHE A 17 8.66 -3.04 -2.80
C PHE A 17 8.74 -4.54 -3.09
N ILE A 18 8.12 -4.99 -4.19
CA ILE A 18 8.17 -6.38 -4.65
C ILE A 18 9.62 -6.75 -5.05
N LEU A 19 10.35 -5.85 -5.73
CA LEU A 19 11.75 -6.09 -6.09
C LEU A 19 12.63 -6.27 -4.85
N PHE A 20 12.43 -5.48 -3.80
CA PHE A 20 13.13 -5.69 -2.53
C PHE A 20 12.81 -7.06 -1.91
N HIS A 21 11.55 -7.51 -1.94
CA HIS A 21 11.18 -8.84 -1.45
C HIS A 21 11.83 -9.97 -2.26
N ILE A 22 11.92 -9.81 -3.58
CA ILE A 22 12.62 -10.75 -4.44
C ILE A 22 14.12 -10.78 -4.06
N TYR A 23 14.74 -9.62 -3.92
CA TYR A 23 16.14 -9.51 -3.49
C TYR A 23 16.38 -10.18 -2.12
N TRP A 24 15.49 -9.97 -1.14
CA TRP A 24 15.57 -10.63 0.16
C TRP A 24 15.34 -12.15 0.07
N ALA A 25 14.44 -12.61 -0.80
CA ALA A 25 14.22 -14.05 -1.04
C ALA A 25 15.47 -14.74 -1.62
N PHE A 26 16.33 -14.02 -2.34
CA PHE A 26 17.63 -14.52 -2.83
C PHE A 26 18.77 -14.36 -1.81
N GLY A 27 18.48 -14.03 -0.54
CA GLY A 27 19.48 -13.91 0.52
C GLY A 27 20.08 -12.52 0.68
N GLY A 28 19.54 -11.52 0.00
CA GLY A 28 19.89 -10.12 0.22
C GLY A 28 19.51 -9.64 1.62
N ARG A 29 20.36 -8.83 2.25
CA ARG A 29 20.14 -8.32 3.63
C ARG A 29 20.04 -6.79 3.74
N PHE A 30 20.18 -6.09 2.62
CA PHE A 30 20.10 -4.63 2.59
C PHE A 30 18.75 -4.14 3.14
N GLY A 31 18.79 -3.20 4.10
CA GLY A 31 17.60 -2.60 4.70
C GLY A 31 16.84 -3.45 5.73
N LEU A 32 17.37 -4.61 6.14
CA LEU A 32 16.77 -5.46 7.18
C LEU A 32 17.45 -5.36 8.55
N GLY A 33 18.49 -4.52 8.68
CA GLY A 33 19.29 -4.45 9.90
C GLY A 33 20.29 -5.60 10.05
N ASP A 34 20.87 -5.69 11.24
CA ASP A 34 21.85 -6.72 11.63
C ASP A 34 21.24 -7.87 12.45
N ALA A 35 19.90 -7.98 12.46
CA ALA A 35 19.22 -9.02 13.23
C ALA A 35 19.72 -10.43 12.84
N SER A 36 19.84 -11.30 13.82
CA SER A 36 20.38 -12.66 13.67
C SER A 36 19.58 -13.52 12.68
N SER A 37 18.25 -13.35 12.61
CA SER A 37 17.36 -14.03 11.64
C SER A 37 16.35 -13.06 10.99
N PRO A 38 16.77 -12.20 10.04
CA PRO A 38 15.90 -11.16 9.49
C PRO A 38 14.98 -11.68 8.37
N ILE A 39 15.28 -12.85 7.80
CA ILE A 39 14.51 -13.47 6.73
C ILE A 39 13.78 -14.67 7.34
N PRO A 40 12.44 -14.72 7.31
CA PRO A 40 11.70 -15.87 7.80
C PRO A 40 12.10 -17.14 7.01
N PRO A 41 12.32 -18.29 7.66
CA PRO A 41 12.50 -19.55 6.97
C PRO A 41 11.22 -19.93 6.18
N LEU A 42 11.34 -20.93 5.31
CA LEU A 42 10.18 -21.47 4.58
C LEU A 42 9.07 -21.87 5.56
N PRO A 43 7.79 -21.62 5.23
CA PRO A 43 6.67 -21.94 6.12
C PRO A 43 6.66 -23.42 6.53
N THR A 44 6.74 -23.66 7.83
CA THR A 44 6.68 -25.00 8.43
C THR A 44 5.34 -25.25 9.13
N SER A 45 4.61 -24.20 9.48
CA SER A 45 3.31 -24.25 10.16
C SER A 45 2.16 -23.72 9.30
N LEU A 46 0.92 -24.14 9.60
CA LEU A 46 -0.27 -23.66 8.88
C LEU A 46 -0.44 -22.13 8.98
N SER A 47 -0.12 -21.54 10.14
CA SER A 47 -0.16 -20.09 10.35
C SER A 47 0.84 -19.35 9.47
N GLU A 48 2.07 -19.87 9.32
CA GLU A 48 3.08 -19.31 8.41
C GLU A 48 2.64 -19.40 6.95
N TRP A 49 2.00 -20.51 6.55
CA TRP A 49 1.44 -20.66 5.21
C TRP A 49 0.32 -19.66 4.93
N ILE A 50 -0.61 -19.48 5.87
CA ILE A 50 -1.68 -18.47 5.76
C ILE A 50 -1.06 -17.08 5.61
N TYR A 51 -0.09 -16.72 6.45
CA TYR A 51 0.62 -15.45 6.35
C TYR A 51 1.28 -15.27 4.98
N PHE A 52 1.99 -16.28 4.49
CA PHE A 52 2.64 -16.27 3.18
C PHE A 52 1.65 -15.99 2.04
N TYR A 53 0.52 -16.70 1.98
CA TYR A 53 -0.49 -16.49 0.95
C TYR A 53 -1.16 -15.12 1.07
N VAL A 54 -1.44 -14.65 2.29
CA VAL A 54 -1.99 -13.31 2.52
C VAL A 54 -1.05 -12.25 1.97
N VAL A 55 0.25 -12.33 2.24
CA VAL A 55 1.25 -11.40 1.72
C VAL A 55 1.28 -11.42 0.18
N ILE A 56 1.27 -12.60 -0.44
CA ILE A 56 1.22 -12.72 -1.91
C ILE A 56 -0.03 -12.06 -2.49
N ILE A 57 -1.20 -12.32 -1.90
CA ILE A 57 -2.47 -11.72 -2.32
C ILE A 57 -2.41 -10.19 -2.16
N MET A 58 -1.80 -9.69 -1.08
CA MET A 58 -1.60 -8.26 -0.87
C MET A 58 -0.68 -7.64 -1.93
N PHE A 59 0.37 -8.33 -2.40
CA PHE A 59 1.21 -7.85 -3.50
C PHE A 59 0.47 -7.81 -4.83
N ALA A 60 -0.30 -8.86 -5.12
CA ALA A 60 -1.13 -8.91 -6.31
C ALA A 60 -2.18 -7.79 -6.29
N ALA A 61 -2.93 -7.64 -5.19
CA ALA A 61 -3.91 -6.56 -5.03
C ALA A 61 -3.25 -5.18 -5.09
N GLY A 62 -2.12 -5.01 -4.40
CA GLY A 62 -1.31 -3.80 -4.43
C GLY A 62 -0.88 -3.43 -5.84
N THR A 63 -0.58 -4.39 -6.71
CA THR A 63 -0.19 -4.10 -8.10
C THR A 63 -1.41 -3.83 -9.00
N ILE A 64 -2.45 -4.65 -8.87
CA ILE A 64 -3.64 -4.64 -9.74
C ILE A 64 -4.47 -3.38 -9.53
N VAL A 65 -4.67 -2.95 -8.29
CA VAL A 65 -5.52 -1.80 -7.94
C VAL A 65 -5.05 -0.48 -8.58
N PRO A 66 -3.79 -0.02 -8.40
CA PRO A 66 -3.31 1.19 -9.06
C PRO A 66 -3.29 1.02 -10.58
N LEU A 67 -2.95 -0.17 -11.10
CA LEU A 67 -2.99 -0.43 -12.54
C LEU A 67 -4.41 -0.31 -13.12
N ALA A 68 -5.43 -0.73 -12.37
CA ALA A 68 -6.84 -0.59 -12.72
C ALA A 68 -7.32 0.86 -12.75
N THR A 69 -6.62 1.79 -12.08
CA THR A 69 -6.93 3.23 -12.17
C THR A 69 -6.40 3.86 -13.46
N ILE A 70 -5.32 3.30 -14.01
CA ILE A 70 -4.64 3.77 -15.22
C ILE A 70 -5.29 3.16 -16.47
N ARG A 71 -5.50 1.85 -16.46
CA ARG A 71 -6.10 1.10 -17.57
C ARG A 71 -7.60 1.03 -17.41
N SER A 72 -8.35 1.24 -18.49
CA SER A 72 -9.82 1.19 -18.49
C SER A 72 -10.36 -0.24 -18.43
N TRP A 73 -10.15 -0.96 -17.31
CA TRP A 73 -10.74 -2.29 -17.03
C TRP A 73 -12.22 -2.24 -16.68
N ARG A 74 -12.95 -1.37 -17.38
CA ARG A 74 -14.35 -1.01 -17.11
C ARG A 74 -15.33 -2.17 -17.31
N ARG A 75 -14.87 -3.28 -17.93
CA ARG A 75 -15.67 -4.49 -18.18
C ARG A 75 -15.71 -5.45 -16.98
N TYR A 76 -14.67 -5.46 -16.14
CA TYR A 76 -14.53 -6.44 -15.05
C TYR A 76 -14.69 -5.83 -13.66
N PHE A 77 -14.23 -4.58 -13.47
CA PHE A 77 -14.30 -3.93 -12.17
C PHE A 77 -15.21 -2.71 -12.20
N THR A 78 -16.14 -2.65 -11.24
CA THR A 78 -16.91 -1.42 -11.03
C THR A 78 -16.01 -0.35 -10.46
N ARG A 79 -16.28 0.90 -10.86
CA ARG A 79 -15.50 2.07 -10.41
C ARG A 79 -15.45 2.21 -8.89
N LEU A 80 -16.54 1.82 -8.22
CA LEU A 80 -16.64 1.88 -6.76
C LEU A 80 -15.69 0.89 -6.08
N MET A 81 -15.57 -0.34 -6.60
CA MET A 81 -14.65 -1.33 -6.04
C MET A 81 -13.20 -0.85 -6.07
N ILE A 82 -12.78 -0.21 -7.17
CA ILE A 82 -11.42 0.32 -7.30
C ILE A 82 -11.17 1.43 -6.26
N VAL A 83 -12.14 2.33 -6.06
CA VAL A 83 -12.03 3.41 -5.05
C VAL A 83 -11.96 2.85 -3.64
N ILE A 84 -12.84 1.90 -3.30
CA ILE A 84 -12.85 1.25 -1.98
C ILE A 84 -11.52 0.52 -1.75
N ALA A 85 -11.04 -0.24 -2.74
CA ALA A 85 -9.76 -0.94 -2.62
C ALA A 85 -8.58 0.03 -2.43
N CYS A 86 -8.58 1.19 -3.10
CA CYS A 86 -7.55 2.21 -2.88
C CYS A 86 -7.60 2.77 -1.44
N TRP A 87 -8.80 3.04 -0.91
CA TRP A 87 -8.96 3.52 0.46
C TRP A 87 -8.59 2.47 1.51
N ILE A 88 -8.95 1.20 1.29
CA ILE A 88 -8.52 0.09 2.15
C ILE A 88 -6.99 0.02 2.15
N GLY A 89 -6.35 0.05 0.98
CA GLY A 89 -4.89 0.08 0.88
C GLY A 89 -4.28 1.27 1.62
N CYS A 90 -4.84 2.47 1.45
CA CYS A 90 -4.42 3.68 2.17
C CYS A 90 -4.45 3.47 3.69
N VAL A 91 -5.59 3.01 4.23
CA VAL A 91 -5.77 2.79 5.67
C VAL A 91 -4.82 1.71 6.18
N VAL A 92 -4.75 0.55 5.52
CA VAL A 92 -3.88 -0.56 5.95
C VAL A 92 -2.41 -0.14 5.98
N LEU A 93 -1.93 0.58 4.95
CA LEU A 93 -0.54 1.01 4.87
C LEU A 93 -0.20 2.10 5.90
N ILE A 94 -1.10 3.07 6.10
CA ILE A 94 -0.93 4.10 7.14
C ILE A 94 -0.96 3.46 8.53
N LEU A 95 -1.89 2.55 8.81
CA LEU A 95 -1.94 1.86 10.10
C LEU A 95 -0.69 1.01 10.33
N ARG A 96 -0.19 0.30 9.31
CA ARG A 96 1.02 -0.52 9.44
C ARG A 96 2.26 0.31 9.71
N GLY A 97 2.52 1.36 8.92
CA GLY A 97 3.69 2.21 9.12
C GLY A 97 3.53 3.13 10.34
N GLY A 98 2.32 3.62 10.59
CA GLY A 98 1.98 4.45 11.74
C GLY A 98 2.09 3.70 13.06
N ALA A 99 1.63 2.45 13.14
CA ALA A 99 1.78 1.63 14.35
C ALA A 99 3.26 1.44 14.73
N GLY A 100 4.13 1.18 13.75
CA GLY A 100 5.57 1.07 14.00
C GLY A 100 6.19 2.39 14.48
N PHE A 101 5.81 3.51 13.87
CA PHE A 101 6.23 4.85 14.32
C PHE A 101 5.78 5.19 15.74
N VAL A 102 4.52 4.85 16.08
CA VAL A 102 3.96 5.11 17.42
C VAL A 102 4.63 4.20 18.45
N ASP A 103 4.92 2.95 18.10
CA ASP A 103 5.63 2.00 18.97
C ASP A 103 7.05 2.49 19.29
N ASP A 104 7.78 2.89 18.25
CA ASP A 104 9.11 3.50 18.37
C ASP A 104 9.09 4.78 19.21
N PHE A 105 8.06 5.62 19.05
CA PHE A 105 7.89 6.85 19.81
C PHE A 105 7.69 6.57 21.31
N PHE A 106 6.78 5.66 21.67
CA PHE A 106 6.54 5.29 23.07
C PHE A 106 7.75 4.63 23.74
N ARG A 107 8.50 3.81 22.99
CA ARG A 107 9.75 3.21 23.47
C ARG A 107 10.84 4.26 23.68
N SER A 108 11.02 5.19 22.74
CA SER A 108 12.05 6.24 22.83
C SER A 108 11.81 7.27 23.93
N THR A 109 10.54 7.49 24.30
CA THR A 109 10.15 8.43 25.37
C THR A 109 10.15 7.78 26.76
N GLY A 110 10.36 6.46 26.85
CA GLY A 110 10.32 5.72 28.11
C GLY A 110 8.94 5.58 28.73
N LEU A 111 7.88 6.04 28.05
CA LEU A 111 6.49 5.97 28.54
C LEU A 111 5.95 4.54 28.54
N LEU A 112 6.34 3.73 27.53
CA LEU A 112 6.08 2.30 27.48
C LEU A 112 7.37 1.58 27.05
N PRO A 113 8.21 1.11 28.00
CA PRO A 113 9.47 0.43 27.70
C PRO A 113 9.29 -0.82 26.83
N ASN A 114 8.10 -1.45 26.89
CA ASN A 114 7.75 -2.64 26.12
C ASN A 114 6.91 -2.34 24.86
N GLY A 115 6.77 -1.06 24.46
CA GLY A 115 5.94 -0.66 23.32
C GLY A 115 4.44 -0.86 23.54
N ILE A 116 3.66 -0.66 22.47
CA ILE A 116 2.18 -0.77 22.45
C ILE A 116 1.74 -2.24 22.54
N THR A 117 2.59 -3.16 22.09
CA THR A 117 2.33 -4.61 22.10
C THR A 117 2.74 -5.27 23.42
N GLY A 118 3.50 -4.58 24.28
CA GLY A 118 4.02 -5.12 25.53
C GLY A 118 5.16 -6.14 25.35
N LEU A 119 5.69 -6.30 24.14
CA LEU A 119 6.80 -7.19 23.83
C LEU A 119 8.15 -6.50 24.06
N THR A 120 9.16 -7.22 24.55
CA THR A 120 10.51 -6.68 24.65
C THR A 120 11.19 -6.64 23.26
N TYR A 121 12.28 -5.88 23.14
CA TYR A 121 13.10 -5.90 21.92
C TYR A 121 13.64 -7.29 21.60
N GLU A 122 14.03 -8.04 22.62
CA GLU A 122 14.46 -9.44 22.52
C GLU A 122 13.36 -10.34 21.93
N GLN A 123 12.10 -10.16 22.35
CA GLN A 123 10.97 -10.92 21.79
C GLN A 123 10.59 -10.50 20.36
N THR A 124 10.88 -9.26 19.98
CA THR A 124 10.49 -8.70 18.68
C THR A 124 11.56 -8.93 17.60
N TYR A 125 12.84 -8.83 17.97
CA TYR A 125 13.98 -8.84 17.06
C TYR A 125 14.98 -9.98 17.35
N GLY A 126 14.79 -10.73 18.44
CA GLY A 126 15.66 -11.85 18.82
C GLY A 126 16.95 -11.45 19.55
N ASP A 127 17.17 -10.16 19.78
CA ASP A 127 18.39 -9.64 20.42
C ASP A 127 18.06 -8.52 21.43
N GLU A 128 18.76 -8.52 22.57
CA GLU A 128 18.62 -7.53 23.64
C GLU A 128 19.24 -6.16 23.27
N HIS A 129 20.23 -6.17 22.38
CA HIS A 129 20.94 -4.98 21.89
C HIS A 129 20.73 -4.77 20.39
N ILE A 130 19.72 -3.98 20.05
CA ILE A 130 19.44 -3.63 18.65
C ILE A 130 20.46 -2.62 18.14
N SER A 131 21.08 -2.92 17.00
CA SER A 131 21.99 -1.98 16.34
C SER A 131 21.25 -0.73 15.85
N THR A 132 21.93 0.42 15.85
CA THR A 132 21.39 1.68 15.30
C THR A 132 20.95 1.52 13.84
N TYR A 133 21.62 0.65 13.08
CA TYR A 133 21.27 0.34 11.71
C TYR A 133 19.91 -0.38 11.59
N THR A 134 19.60 -1.34 12.48
CA THR A 134 18.28 -2.00 12.52
C THR A 134 17.16 -1.02 12.85
N LEU A 135 17.37 -0.10 13.80
CA LEU A 135 16.39 0.93 14.14
C LEU A 135 16.09 1.86 12.95
N TRP A 136 17.13 2.37 12.29
CA TRP A 136 16.95 3.24 11.12
C TRP A 136 16.31 2.49 9.94
N SER A 137 16.67 1.22 9.75
CA SER A 137 16.06 0.35 8.74
C SER A 137 14.57 0.16 8.99
N SER A 138 14.17 -0.10 10.25
CA SER A 138 12.76 -0.23 10.64
C SER A 138 11.96 1.05 10.37
N ARG A 139 12.48 2.20 10.81
CA ARG A 139 11.85 3.52 10.57
C ARG A 139 11.74 3.87 9.10
N ALA A 140 12.77 3.55 8.31
CA ALA A 140 12.75 3.76 6.87
C ALA A 140 11.67 2.89 6.21
N MET A 141 11.50 1.64 6.67
CA MET A 141 10.47 0.73 6.21
C MET A 141 9.06 1.23 6.57
N ASP A 142 8.85 1.70 7.81
CA ASP A 142 7.57 2.29 8.23
C ASP A 142 7.25 3.56 7.45
N GLY A 143 8.24 4.43 7.23
CA GLY A 143 8.09 5.61 6.36
C GLY A 143 7.74 5.23 4.93
N TYR A 144 8.32 4.15 4.40
CA TYR A 144 8.00 3.62 3.08
C TYR A 144 6.53 3.17 3.00
N PHE A 145 6.01 2.49 4.03
CA PHE A 145 4.59 2.13 4.11
C PHE A 145 3.67 3.35 4.18
N ILE A 146 3.99 4.35 4.99
CA ILE A 146 3.21 5.61 5.07
C ILE A 146 3.16 6.30 3.71
N LEU A 147 4.30 6.38 3.01
CA LEU A 147 4.37 6.94 1.66
C LEU A 147 3.43 6.18 0.71
N GLY A 148 3.45 4.85 0.75
CA GLY A 148 2.52 4.01 0.01
C GLY A 148 1.06 4.36 0.32
N GLY A 149 0.71 4.47 1.60
CA GLY A 149 -0.63 4.84 2.04
C GLY A 149 -1.10 6.18 1.46
N VAL A 150 -0.26 7.21 1.55
CA VAL A 150 -0.53 8.53 0.95
C VAL A 150 -0.75 8.44 -0.55
N LEU A 151 0.09 7.69 -1.28
CA LEU A 151 -0.04 7.52 -2.73
C LEU A 151 -1.37 6.82 -3.11
N TYR A 152 -1.81 5.82 -2.34
CA TYR A 152 -3.10 5.16 -2.56
C TYR A 152 -4.28 6.10 -2.26
N GLY A 153 -4.20 6.90 -1.20
CA GLY A 153 -5.20 7.93 -0.89
C GLY A 153 -5.33 8.97 -2.01
N LEU A 154 -4.19 9.47 -2.51
CA LEU A 154 -4.16 10.38 -3.66
C LEU A 154 -4.73 9.73 -4.93
N THR A 155 -4.39 8.46 -5.17
CA THR A 155 -4.94 7.69 -6.30
C THR A 155 -6.46 7.58 -6.21
N ALA A 156 -7.01 7.24 -5.05
CA ALA A 156 -8.46 7.18 -4.82
C ALA A 156 -9.13 8.53 -5.10
N TRP A 157 -8.58 9.60 -4.51
CA TRP A 157 -9.10 10.96 -4.61
C TRP A 157 -9.17 11.48 -6.05
N PHE A 158 -8.06 11.36 -6.79
CA PHE A 158 -7.99 11.80 -8.19
C PHE A 158 -8.89 10.96 -9.10
N TYR A 159 -8.97 9.65 -8.86
CA TYR A 159 -9.83 8.76 -9.63
C TYR A 159 -11.32 9.08 -9.42
N GLN A 160 -11.75 9.31 -8.18
CA GLN A 160 -13.11 9.72 -7.84
C GLN A 160 -13.47 11.08 -8.46
N SER A 161 -12.57 12.06 -8.35
CA SER A 161 -12.73 13.39 -8.94
C SER A 161 -12.93 13.33 -10.46
N ARG A 162 -12.18 12.45 -11.14
CA ARG A 162 -12.32 12.20 -12.58
C ARG A 162 -13.69 11.62 -12.90
N ILE A 163 -14.16 10.64 -12.13
CA ILE A 163 -15.48 10.02 -12.34
C ILE A 163 -16.60 11.06 -12.19
N ALA A 164 -16.57 11.87 -11.13
CA ALA A 164 -17.56 12.92 -10.89
C ALA A 164 -17.61 13.92 -12.05
N SER A 165 -16.45 14.34 -12.57
CA SER A 165 -16.37 15.26 -13.71
C SER A 165 -16.98 14.68 -15.00
N LEU A 166 -16.78 13.39 -15.26
CA LEU A 166 -17.32 12.70 -16.43
C LEU A 166 -18.84 12.54 -16.35
N LEU A 167 -19.37 12.27 -15.15
CA LEU A 167 -20.82 12.18 -14.93
C LEU A 167 -21.49 13.54 -15.10
N LYS A 168 -20.88 14.62 -14.56
CA LYS A 168 -21.37 16.00 -14.74
C LYS A 168 -21.37 16.40 -16.22
N SER A 169 -20.30 16.08 -16.96
CA SER A 169 -20.22 16.35 -18.40
C SER A 169 -21.28 15.58 -19.21
N LYS A 170 -21.55 14.30 -18.88
CA LYS A 170 -22.59 13.52 -19.55
C LYS A 170 -23.99 14.08 -19.28
N LYS A 171 -24.27 14.51 -18.04
CA LYS A 171 -25.54 15.14 -17.67
C LYS A 171 -25.77 16.49 -18.38
N ASN A 172 -24.70 17.25 -18.61
CA ASN A 172 -24.76 18.57 -19.25
C ASN A 172 -24.68 18.53 -20.78
N ARG A 173 -24.57 17.36 -21.43
CA ARG A 173 -24.76 17.28 -22.89
C ARG A 173 -26.25 17.43 -23.16
N PRO A 174 -26.71 18.52 -23.80
CA PRO A 174 -28.10 18.62 -24.22
C PRO A 174 -28.39 17.40 -25.10
N HIS A 175 -29.50 16.72 -24.81
CA HIS A 175 -30.08 15.81 -25.80
C HIS A 175 -30.40 16.68 -27.01
N HIS A 176 -29.53 16.67 -28.03
CA HIS A 176 -29.96 16.96 -29.38
C HIS A 176 -30.96 15.84 -29.73
N THR A 177 -32.21 16.05 -29.32
CA THR A 177 -33.36 15.44 -29.96
C THR A 177 -33.27 15.92 -31.40
N ASN A 178 -32.86 15.03 -32.30
CA ASN A 178 -33.05 15.24 -33.73
C ASN A 178 -34.56 15.37 -33.95
N SER A 179 -35.05 16.61 -33.95
CA SER A 179 -36.25 16.97 -34.70
C SER A 179 -35.84 17.04 -36.17
N THR A 180 -35.70 15.89 -36.81
CA THR A 180 -35.89 15.81 -38.26
C THR A 180 -37.34 15.39 -38.47
N ASN A 181 -38.23 16.35 -38.21
CA ASN A 181 -39.49 16.41 -38.93
C ASN A 181 -39.24 17.30 -40.16
N ASP A 182 -39.92 16.93 -41.25
CA ASP A 182 -40.29 17.79 -42.37
C ASP A 182 -39.27 17.99 -43.50
N ALA A 183 -39.15 16.95 -44.32
CA ALA A 183 -39.20 17.03 -45.78
C ALA A 183 -39.58 15.61 -46.24
N GLY A 184 -40.81 15.33 -46.66
CA GLY A 184 -41.56 15.95 -47.75
C GLY A 184 -41.93 14.81 -48.69
#